data_AF-A0A524NLV2-F1
#
_entry.id   AF-A0A524NLV2-F1
#
_cell.length_a   1.000
_cell.length_b   1.000
_cell.length_c   1.000
_cell.angle_alpha   90.00
_cell.angle_beta   90.00
_cell.angle_gamma   90.00
#
_symmetry.space_group_name_H-M   'P 1'
#
loop_
_entity.id
_entity.type
_entity.pdbx_description
1 polymer ?
#
loop_
_entity_poly.entity_id
_entity_poly.type
_entity_poly.pdbx_seq_one_letter_code
_entity_poly.pdbx_strand_id
1 'polypeptide(L)' 'MIKKIFEMTEKRKLPLEASLERLMRCGIGLCGSCMIGKYRVCRDGPIFNAAQLREIQEEFGISKLGFDGSRIPI' A
#
# COMPACT_ATOMS: atom_id res chain seq x y z
N MET A 1 -6.41 2.85 9.17
CA MET A 1 -7.80 3.17 8.78
C MET A 1 -8.24 2.38 7.54
N ILE A 2 -7.62 2.58 6.38
CA ILE A 2 -8.06 1.97 5.10
C ILE A 2 -8.11 0.44 5.15
N LYS A 3 -7.16 -0.24 5.85
CA LYS A 3 -7.19 -1.70 6.03
C LYS A 3 -8.53 -2.22 6.57
N LYS A 4 -9.09 -1.57 7.59
CA LYS A 4 -10.39 -1.95 8.18
C LYS A 4 -11.53 -1.77 7.18
N ILE A 5 -11.50 -0.69 6.39
CA ILE A 5 -12.50 -0.44 5.34
C ILE A 5 -12.40 -1.54 4.28
N PHE A 6 -11.20 -1.88 3.83
CA PHE A 6 -10.95 -2.97 2.90
C PHE A 6 -11.50 -4.31 3.41
N GLU A 7 -11.22 -4.68 4.66
CA GLU A 7 -11.76 -5.89 5.28
C GLU A 7 -13.31 -5.87 5.32
N MET A 8 -13.92 -4.72 5.59
CA MET A 8 -15.38 -4.57 5.59
C MET A 8 -15.99 -4.68 4.19
N THR A 9 -15.37 -4.06 3.18
CA THR A 9 -15.86 -4.09 1.79
C THR A 9 -15.66 -5.45 1.16
N GLU A 10 -14.55 -6.14 1.46
CA GLU A 10 -14.29 -7.50 0.98
C GLU A 10 -15.33 -8.49 1.50
N LYS A 11 -15.67 -8.42 2.80
CA LYS A 11 -16.73 -9.27 3.39
C LYS A 11 -18.09 -9.07 2.71
N ARG A 12 -18.38 -7.85 2.26
CA ARG A 12 -19.65 -7.48 1.60
C ARG A 12 -19.58 -7.55 0.07
N LYS A 13 -18.43 -7.95 -0.49
CA LYS A 13 -18.17 -7.97 -1.94
C LYS A 13 -18.47 -6.62 -2.62
N LEU A 14 -18.15 -5.53 -1.95
CA LEU A 14 -18.30 -4.18 -2.48
C LEU A 14 -17.01 -3.76 -3.21
N PRO A 15 -17.11 -3.07 -4.37
CA PRO A 15 -15.94 -2.52 -5.03
C PRO A 15 -15.26 -1.48 -4.14
N LEU A 16 -13.93 -1.46 -4.15
CA LEU A 16 -13.11 -0.50 -3.42
C LEU A 16 -11.89 -0.12 -4.25
N GLU A 17 -11.61 1.18 -4.27
CA GLU A 17 -10.32 1.74 -4.61
C GLU A 17 -9.83 2.59 -3.45
N ALA A 18 -8.53 2.57 -3.19
CA ALA A 18 -7.93 3.32 -2.10
C ALA A 18 -6.63 3.98 -2.53
N SER A 19 -6.50 5.26 -2.18
CA SER A 19 -5.21 5.96 -2.26
C SER A 19 -4.32 5.52 -1.10
N LEU A 20 -3.13 5.00 -1.40
CA LEU A 20 -2.16 4.57 -0.41
C LEU A 20 -1.11 5.65 -0.16
N GLU A 21 -0.85 5.90 1.12
CA GLU A 21 0.21 6.80 1.56
C GLU A 21 1.40 5.99 2.10
N ARG A 22 2.60 6.26 1.58
CA ARG A 22 3.88 5.70 2.06
C ARG A 22 4.97 6.75 1.95
N LEU A 23 6.14 6.47 2.53
CA LEU A 23 7.31 7.33 2.43
C LEU A 23 7.74 7.50 0.97
N MET A 24 7.50 8.68 0.40
CA MET A 24 8.00 9.05 -0.92
C MET A 24 9.29 9.86 -0.77
N ARG A 25 10.39 9.35 -1.31
CA ARG A 25 11.65 10.10 -1.42
C ARG A 25 11.84 10.71 -2.80
N CYS A 26 11.99 9.87 -3.82
CA CYS A 26 12.23 10.36 -5.18
C CYS A 26 10.94 10.75 -5.93
N GLY A 27 9.79 10.16 -5.62
CA GLY A 27 8.53 10.41 -6.33
C GLY A 27 8.46 9.92 -7.79
N ILE A 28 9.57 9.49 -8.38
CA ILE A 28 9.69 9.13 -9.82
C ILE A 28 9.94 7.64 -10.06
N GLY A 29 9.73 6.80 -9.04
CA GLY A 29 9.89 5.36 -9.16
C GLY A 29 11.34 4.86 -9.24
N LEU A 30 12.34 5.63 -8.78
CA LEU A 30 13.76 5.24 -8.77
C LEU A 30 14.19 4.56 -7.46
N CYS A 31 13.93 5.21 -6.31
CA CYS A 31 14.54 4.82 -5.03
C CYS A 31 13.87 3.65 -4.29
N GLY A 32 12.62 3.30 -4.61
CA GLY A 32 11.90 2.20 -3.95
C GLY A 32 11.42 2.46 -2.51
N SER A 33 11.62 3.65 -1.94
CA SER A 33 11.21 3.94 -0.55
C SER A 33 9.70 3.83 -0.30
N CYS A 34 8.90 4.01 -1.34
CA CYS A 34 7.45 3.87 -1.29
C CYS A 34 6.97 2.45 -1.67
N MET A 35 7.84 1.44 -1.63
CA MET A 35 7.46 0.08 -2.01
C MET A 35 6.49 -0.56 -1.01
N ILE A 36 5.60 -1.37 -1.58
CA ILE A 36 4.72 -2.31 -0.88
C ILE A 36 4.49 -3.54 -1.76
N GLY A 37 4.90 -4.71 -1.29
CA GLY A 37 5.01 -5.90 -2.13
C GLY A 37 5.83 -5.63 -3.40
N LYS A 38 5.24 -5.89 -4.57
CA LYS A 38 5.85 -5.62 -5.89
C LYS A 38 5.64 -4.20 -6.42
N TYR A 39 4.81 -3.39 -5.76
CA TYR A 39 4.38 -2.08 -6.25
C TYR A 39 5.21 -0.94 -5.67
N ARG A 40 5.45 0.09 -6.48
CA ARG A 40 5.96 1.40 -6.07
C ARG A 40 4.79 2.38 -6.06
N VAL A 41 4.33 2.80 -4.88
CA VAL A 41 3.17 3.70 -4.75
C VAL A 41 3.26 4.98 -5.60
N CYS A 42 4.45 5.59 -5.72
CA CYS A 42 4.62 6.81 -6.54
C CYS A 42 4.55 6.58 -8.07
N ARG A 43 4.64 5.34 -8.54
CA ARG A 43 4.65 5.00 -9.99
C ARG A 43 3.46 4.14 -10.40
N ASP A 44 3.16 3.12 -9.62
CA ASP A 44 2.09 2.15 -9.88
C ASP A 44 0.77 2.54 -9.20
N GLY A 45 0.82 3.48 -8.25
CA GLY A 45 -0.32 4.03 -7.54
C GLY A 45 -0.55 5.52 -7.88
N PRO A 46 -1.01 6.34 -6.92
CA PRO A 46 -1.27 6.02 -5.50
C PRO A 46 -2.58 5.27 -5.27
N ILE A 47 -3.45 5.18 -6.28
CA ILE A 47 -4.77 4.55 -6.19
C ILE A 47 -4.66 3.06 -6.56
N PHE A 48 -5.10 2.19 -5.66
CA PHE A 48 -5.07 0.74 -5.83
C PHE A 48 -6.48 0.16 -5.70
N ASN A 49 -6.81 -0.82 -6.53
CA ASN A 49 -8.09 -1.53 -6.47
C ASN A 49 -8.05 -2.72 -5.50
N ALA A 50 -9.22 -3.28 -5.19
CA ALA A 50 -9.35 -4.41 -4.27
C ALA A 50 -8.48 -5.63 -4.64
N ALA A 51 -8.28 -5.93 -5.93
CA ALA A 51 -7.44 -7.06 -6.34
C ALA A 51 -5.96 -6.81 -6.00
N GLN A 52 -5.45 -5.61 -6.29
CA GLN A 52 -4.08 -5.24 -5.94
C GLN A 52 -3.89 -5.22 -4.42
N LEU A 53 -4.88 -4.73 -3.65
CA LEU A 53 -4.84 -4.73 -2.19
C LEU A 53 -4.79 -6.14 -1.58
N ARG A 54 -5.44 -7.14 -2.20
CA ARG A 54 -5.32 -8.56 -1.80
C ARG A 54 -3.91 -9.10 -2.00
N GLU A 55 -3.24 -8.73 -3.09
CA GLU A 55 -1.88 -9.19 -3.37
C GLU A 55 -0.86 -8.71 -2.33
N ILE A 56 -1.12 -7.56 -1.70
CA ILE A 56 -0.22 -6.95 -0.72
C ILE A 56 -0.76 -7.00 0.72
N GLN A 57 -1.76 -7.84 0.99
CA GLN A 57 -2.46 -7.90 2.28
C GLN A 57 -1.55 -8.17 3.49
N GLU A 58 -0.41 -8.84 3.27
CA GLU A 58 0.58 -9.16 4.31
C GLU A 58 1.40 -7.93 4.75
N GLU A 59 1.47 -6.89 3.91
CA GLU A 59 2.15 -5.63 4.24
C GLU A 59 1.16 -4.48 4.48
N PHE A 60 0.02 -4.49 3.79
CA PHE A 60 -0.95 -3.40 3.81
C PHE A 60 -1.60 -3.20 5.18
N GLY A 61 -1.28 -2.04 5.79
CA GLY A 61 -1.72 -1.70 7.14
C GLY A 61 -1.12 -2.59 8.23
N ILE A 62 0.03 -3.22 7.96
CA ILE A 62 0.81 -4.03 8.91
C ILE A 62 2.21 -3.47 9.07
N SER A 63 2.88 -3.10 7.96
CA SER A 63 4.23 -2.56 8.00
C SER A 63 4.51 -1.49 6.93
N LYS A 64 5.50 -0.65 7.22
CA LYS A 64 6.03 0.39 6.33
C LYS A 64 7.56 0.32 6.24
N LEU A 65 8.11 0.88 5.18
CA LEU A 65 9.55 1.12 5.09
C LEU A 65 9.92 2.41 5.83
N GLY A 66 10.95 2.34 6.66
CA GLY A 66 11.59 3.48 7.31
C GLY A 66 12.44 4.30 6.35
N PHE A 67 13.00 5.40 6.84
CA PHE A 67 13.94 6.22 6.08
C PHE A 67 15.21 5.44 5.71
N ASP A 68 15.69 4.57 6.58
CA ASP A 68 16.83 3.68 6.34
C ASP A 68 16.48 2.44 5.49
N GLY A 69 15.21 2.26 5.10
CA GLY A 69 14.73 1.07 4.39
C GLY A 69 14.38 -0.12 5.30
N SER A 70 14.51 0.02 6.62
CA SER A 70 14.06 -1.00 7.58
C SER A 70 12.54 -1.19 7.51
N ARG A 71 12.05 -2.41 7.81
CA ARG A 71 10.61 -2.68 7.94
C ARG A 71 10.15 -2.33 9.36
N ILE A 72 9.23 -1.38 9.46
CA ILE A 72 8.68 -0.88 10.71
C ILE A 72 7.20 -1.26 10.79
N PRO A 73 6.73 -1.86 11.89
CA PRO A 73 5.31 -2.14 12.08
C PRO A 73 4.46 -0.85 12.13
N ILE A 74 3.22 -0.92 11.66
CA ILE A 74 2.24 0.19 11.68
C ILE A 74 1.25 -0.01 12.83
#